data_AF-A0AAD0L2V0-F1
#
_entry.id   AF-A0AAD0L2V0-F1
#
_cell.length_a   1.000
_cell.length_b   1.000
_cell.length_c   1.000
_cell.angle_alpha   90.00
_cell.angle_beta   90.00
_cell.angle_gamma   90.00
#
_symmetry.space_group_name_H-M   'P 1'
#
loop_
_entity.id
_entity.type
_entity.pdbx_description
1 polymer ?
#
loop_
_entity_poly.entity_id
_entity_poly.type
_entity_poly.pdbx_seq_one_letter_code
_entity_poly.pdbx_strand_id
1 'polypeptide(L)'
;MRGWSFVIAKHNDFYTHILGALDLVISQLKSQPYNLSDNALYTYLIQAFSWTDYEFKFFQLILPALSPAELEPFLAKIERNLAKFGNATPYNQKSCNLICDIIFYFIQHQNYVNASHYLTLLENYDLTENLVYEKLLFTFFTNLKKLLLHQPANTWRRPLSKCIATAKFLDMPNLAEKFEQTILQITN
;
A
#
# COMPACT_ATOMS: atom_id res chain seq x y z
N MET A 1 -28.93 48.05 11.70
CA MET A 1 -27.51 47.66 11.57
C MET A 1 -27.45 46.15 11.41
N ARG A 2 -27.23 45.65 10.18
CA ARG A 2 -27.00 44.21 9.95
C ARG A 2 -25.49 44.01 9.99
N GLY A 3 -25.01 43.35 11.04
CA GLY A 3 -23.61 42.93 11.13
C GLY A 3 -23.32 41.92 10.04
N TRP A 4 -22.39 42.26 9.16
CA TRP A 4 -21.78 41.31 8.25
C TRP A 4 -20.89 40.42 9.12
N SER A 5 -21.37 39.22 9.44
CA SER A 5 -20.49 38.16 9.89
C SER A 5 -19.58 37.81 8.71
N PHE A 6 -18.28 38.07 8.89
CA PHE A 6 -17.26 37.52 8.01
C PHE A 6 -17.48 36.00 7.94
N VAL A 7 -17.91 35.51 6.79
CA VAL A 7 -17.85 34.09 6.46
C VAL A 7 -16.37 33.76 6.43
N ILE A 8 -15.86 33.21 7.53
CA ILE A 8 -14.54 32.58 7.57
C ILE A 8 -14.56 31.56 6.44
N ALA A 9 -13.71 31.74 5.43
CA ALA A 9 -13.58 30.83 4.32
C ALA A 9 -13.44 29.41 4.89
N LYS A 10 -14.35 28.50 4.48
CA LYS A 10 -14.24 27.07 4.80
C LYS A 10 -12.78 26.65 4.57
N HIS A 11 -12.08 26.26 5.63
CA HIS A 11 -10.83 25.54 5.47
C HIS A 11 -11.10 24.42 4.47
N ASN A 12 -10.35 24.41 3.37
CA ASN A 12 -10.55 23.40 2.35
C ASN A 12 -9.94 22.10 2.87
N ASP A 13 -10.80 21.16 3.29
CA ASP A 13 -10.41 19.87 3.84
C ASP A 13 -9.37 19.15 2.98
N PHE A 14 -9.42 19.34 1.66
CA PHE A 14 -8.40 18.83 0.74
C PHE A 14 -6.98 19.34 1.05
N TYR A 15 -6.80 20.65 1.21
CA TYR A 15 -5.48 21.22 1.49
C TYR A 15 -5.00 20.85 2.88
N THR A 16 -5.91 20.78 3.86
CA THR A 16 -5.59 20.28 5.21
C THR A 16 -5.07 18.85 5.16
N HIS A 17 -5.71 17.98 4.38
CA HIS A 17 -5.28 16.60 4.18
C HIS A 17 -3.93 16.49 3.46
N ILE A 18 -3.69 17.30 2.42
CA ILE A 18 -2.37 17.36 1.76
C ILE A 18 -1.28 17.78 2.73
N LEU A 19 -1.48 18.85 3.48
CA LEU A 19 -0.50 19.33 4.45
C LEU A 19 -0.20 18.23 5.48
N GLY A 20 -1.24 17.58 6.01
CA GLY A 20 -1.07 16.45 6.92
C GLY A 20 -0.27 15.29 6.31
N ALA A 21 -0.49 14.95 5.03
CA ALA A 21 0.30 13.91 4.36
C ALA A 21 1.77 14.32 4.19
N LEU A 22 2.02 15.55 3.74
CA LEU A 22 3.37 16.06 3.51
C LEU A 22 4.17 16.12 4.81
N ASP A 23 3.54 16.54 5.92
CA ASP A 23 4.18 16.59 7.22
C ASP A 23 4.66 15.20 7.66
N LEU A 24 3.85 14.16 7.45
CA LEU A 24 4.22 12.77 7.77
C LEU A 24 5.37 12.27 6.89
N VAL A 25 5.25 12.47 5.56
CA VAL A 25 6.28 12.04 4.61
C VAL A 25 7.61 12.75 4.87
N ILE A 26 7.58 14.07 5.10
CA ILE A 26 8.78 14.85 5.42
C ILE A 26 9.41 14.39 6.75
N SER A 27 8.60 14.17 7.78
CA SER A 27 9.07 13.68 9.07
C SER A 27 9.74 12.32 8.94
N GLN A 28 9.13 11.40 8.20
CA GLN A 28 9.72 10.09 7.89
C GLN A 28 11.07 10.23 7.17
N LEU A 29 11.11 11.01 6.08
CA LEU A 29 12.33 11.21 5.28
C LEU A 29 13.46 11.85 6.07
N LYS A 30 13.14 12.71 7.06
CA LYS A 30 14.12 13.34 7.95
C LYS A 30 14.40 12.53 9.21
N SER A 31 13.75 11.37 9.39
CA SER A 31 13.79 10.57 10.62
C SER A 31 13.45 11.40 11.87
N GLN A 32 12.47 12.30 11.74
CA GLN A 32 11.98 13.15 12.82
C GLN A 32 10.74 12.54 13.48
N PRO A 33 10.58 12.70 14.81
CA PRO A 33 9.35 12.28 15.47
C PRO A 33 8.17 13.12 14.97
N TYR A 34 7.02 12.47 14.81
CA TYR A 34 5.76 13.10 14.44
C TYR A 34 4.66 12.66 15.42
N ASN A 35 3.67 13.51 15.64
CA ASN A 35 2.49 13.16 16.44
C ASN A 35 1.30 12.89 15.50
N LEU A 36 0.89 11.63 15.37
CA LEU A 36 -0.28 11.28 14.56
C LEU A 36 -1.60 11.75 15.15
N SER A 37 -1.69 11.86 16.48
CA SER A 37 -2.94 12.27 17.12
C SER A 37 -3.35 13.69 16.74
N ASP A 38 -2.38 14.54 16.40
CA ASP A 38 -2.60 15.91 15.91
C ASP A 38 -2.69 15.99 14.37
N ASN A 39 -2.42 14.88 13.67
CA ASN A 39 -2.43 14.87 12.22
C ASN A 39 -3.88 14.78 11.70
N ALA A 40 -4.33 15.85 11.05
CA ALA A 40 -5.69 15.98 10.54
C ALA A 40 -6.04 14.88 9.51
N LEU A 41 -5.10 14.51 8.64
CA LEU A 41 -5.32 13.45 7.66
C LEU A 41 -5.45 12.09 8.32
N TYR A 42 -4.54 11.72 9.22
CA TYR A 42 -4.58 10.44 9.92
C TYR A 42 -5.91 10.28 10.67
N THR A 43 -6.29 11.30 11.44
CA THR A 43 -7.54 11.32 12.21
C THR A 43 -8.76 11.19 11.29
N TYR A 44 -8.80 11.94 10.19
CA TYR A 44 -9.86 11.82 9.18
C TYR A 44 -9.92 10.41 8.58
N LEU A 45 -8.78 9.85 8.15
CA LEU A 45 -8.73 8.54 7.52
C LEU A 45 -9.20 7.44 8.47
N ILE A 46 -8.93 7.55 9.78
CA ILE A 46 -9.46 6.63 10.80
C ILE A 46 -10.97 6.76 10.91
N GLN A 47 -11.48 7.98 11.03
CA GLN A 47 -12.89 8.27 11.29
C GLN A 47 -13.82 8.07 10.08
N ALA A 48 -13.30 8.16 8.85
CA ALA A 48 -14.12 8.08 7.63
C ALA A 48 -14.95 6.78 7.58
N PHE A 49 -16.26 6.82 7.35
CA PHE A 49 -17.06 5.59 7.40
C PHE A 49 -16.75 4.63 6.22
N SER A 50 -16.53 5.19 5.03
CA SER A 50 -16.23 4.46 3.79
C SER A 50 -15.03 5.09 3.09
N TRP A 51 -14.26 4.29 2.35
CA TRP A 51 -13.14 4.79 1.56
C TRP A 51 -13.48 4.77 0.07
N THR A 52 -13.26 5.92 -0.56
CA THR A 52 -13.27 6.13 -2.00
C THR A 52 -11.82 6.21 -2.49
N ASP A 53 -11.64 6.45 -3.80
CA ASP A 53 -10.32 6.73 -4.39
C ASP A 53 -9.55 7.82 -3.64
N TYR A 54 -10.25 8.77 -3.03
CA TYR A 54 -9.66 9.86 -2.26
C TYR A 54 -8.88 9.33 -1.05
N GLU A 55 -9.56 8.60 -0.18
CA GLU A 55 -8.98 8.06 1.05
C GLU A 55 -7.89 7.02 0.74
N PHE A 56 -8.07 6.19 -0.29
CA PHE A 56 -7.06 5.22 -0.69
C PHE A 56 -5.76 5.88 -1.13
N LYS A 57 -5.81 6.94 -1.94
CA LYS A 57 -4.61 7.65 -2.38
C LYS A 57 -3.85 8.28 -1.22
N PHE A 58 -4.58 8.91 -0.29
CA PHE A 58 -3.96 9.48 0.89
C PHE A 58 -3.37 8.42 1.82
N PHE A 59 -4.09 7.32 1.99
CA PHE A 59 -3.59 6.20 2.78
C PHE A 59 -2.30 5.61 2.17
N GLN A 60 -2.27 5.36 0.85
CA GLN A 60 -1.05 4.88 0.18
C GLN A 60 0.13 5.86 0.35
N LEU A 61 -0.15 7.17 0.33
CA LEU A 61 0.87 8.20 0.50
C LEU A 61 1.48 8.18 1.91
N ILE A 62 0.68 7.96 2.95
CA ILE A 62 1.17 7.96 4.34
C ILE A 62 1.62 6.58 4.82
N LEU A 63 1.23 5.49 4.15
CA LEU A 63 1.51 4.11 4.57
C LEU A 63 3.00 3.89 4.93
N PRO A 64 3.98 4.35 4.14
CA PRO A 64 5.39 4.16 4.49
C PRO A 64 5.80 4.85 5.80
N ALA A 65 5.11 5.92 6.18
CA ALA A 65 5.41 6.70 7.37
C ALA A 65 4.80 6.10 8.63
N LEU A 66 3.82 5.21 8.52
CA LEU A 66 3.16 4.59 9.67
C LEU A 66 4.05 3.49 10.27
N SER A 67 3.98 3.32 11.58
CA SER A 67 4.46 2.13 12.28
C SER A 67 3.42 1.00 12.26
N PRO A 68 3.80 -0.26 12.53
CA PRO A 68 2.86 -1.38 12.53
C PRO A 68 1.64 -1.18 13.45
N ALA A 69 1.82 -0.56 14.62
CA ALA A 69 0.74 -0.26 15.55
C ALA A 69 -0.21 0.83 15.02
N GLU A 70 0.32 1.80 14.28
CA GLU A 70 -0.46 2.89 13.67
C GLU A 70 -1.22 2.43 12.43
N LEU A 71 -0.75 1.38 11.76
CA LEU A 71 -1.43 0.75 10.64
C LEU A 71 -2.63 -0.11 11.08
N GLU A 72 -2.54 -0.76 12.24
CA GLU A 72 -3.53 -1.76 12.71
C GLU A 72 -5.00 -1.30 12.61
N PRO A 73 -5.38 -0.07 13.01
CA PRO A 73 -6.75 0.40 12.92
C PRO A 73 -7.31 0.45 11.48
N PHE A 74 -6.44 0.54 10.47
CA PHE A 74 -6.85 0.59 9.07
C PHE A 74 -7.12 -0.79 8.46
N LEU A 75 -6.56 -1.88 9.00
CA LEU A 75 -6.60 -3.20 8.34
C LEU A 75 -8.02 -3.69 8.10
N ALA A 76 -8.85 -3.71 9.15
CA ALA A 76 -10.26 -4.11 9.04
C ALA A 76 -11.06 -3.19 8.11
N LYS A 77 -10.61 -1.94 7.92
CA LYS A 77 -11.25 -0.98 7.03
C LYS A 77 -10.84 -1.21 5.58
N ILE A 78 -9.58 -1.47 5.34
CA ILE A 78 -9.04 -1.81 4.02
C ILE A 78 -9.76 -3.06 3.52
N GLU A 79 -9.79 -4.14 4.30
CA GLU A 79 -10.47 -5.39 3.91
C GLU A 79 -11.96 -5.19 3.62
N ARG A 80 -12.69 -4.46 4.47
CA ARG A 80 -14.11 -4.15 4.23
C ARG A 80 -14.34 -3.37 2.94
N ASN A 81 -13.45 -2.44 2.59
CA ASN A 81 -13.59 -1.70 1.35
C ASN A 81 -13.10 -2.51 0.14
N LEU A 82 -12.06 -3.33 0.29
CA LEU A 82 -11.62 -4.29 -0.74
C LEU A 82 -12.73 -5.28 -1.12
N ALA A 83 -13.48 -5.79 -0.14
CA ALA A 83 -14.61 -6.68 -0.39
C ALA A 83 -15.73 -6.03 -1.22
N LYS A 84 -15.89 -4.69 -1.16
CA LYS A 84 -16.89 -3.96 -1.94
C LYS A 84 -16.53 -3.82 -3.41
N PHE A 85 -15.26 -3.96 -3.77
CA PHE A 85 -14.79 -3.84 -5.15
C PHE A 85 -14.97 -5.12 -5.98
N GLY A 86 -15.71 -6.11 -5.46
CA GLY A 86 -16.05 -7.34 -6.18
C GLY A 86 -16.58 -7.08 -7.60
N ASN A 87 -15.93 -7.72 -8.57
CA ASN A 87 -16.29 -7.86 -9.99
C ASN A 87 -16.37 -6.59 -10.87
N ALA A 88 -16.08 -5.39 -10.34
CA ALA A 88 -16.03 -4.17 -11.15
C ALA A 88 -14.62 -3.96 -11.73
N THR A 89 -14.46 -4.27 -13.01
CA THR A 89 -13.19 -4.40 -13.76
C THR A 89 -12.15 -3.25 -13.59
N PRO A 90 -12.50 -1.95 -13.46
CA PRO A 90 -11.49 -0.90 -13.26
C PRO A 90 -10.99 -0.75 -11.82
N TYR A 91 -11.71 -1.29 -10.83
CA TYR A 91 -11.27 -1.23 -9.42
C TYR A 91 -10.23 -2.31 -9.08
N ASN A 92 -10.18 -3.40 -9.85
CA ASN A 92 -9.21 -4.49 -9.66
C ASN A 92 -7.75 -4.01 -9.73
N GLN A 93 -7.42 -3.06 -10.61
CA GLN A 93 -6.05 -2.56 -10.74
C GLN A 93 -5.60 -1.79 -9.49
N LYS A 94 -6.40 -0.80 -9.07
CA LYS A 94 -6.05 0.06 -7.93
C LYS A 94 -6.01 -0.74 -6.63
N SER A 95 -6.98 -1.62 -6.41
CA SER A 95 -7.03 -2.45 -5.22
C SER A 95 -5.92 -3.50 -5.22
N CYS A 96 -5.53 -4.05 -6.37
CA CYS A 96 -4.34 -4.89 -6.51
C CYS A 96 -3.07 -4.14 -6.09
N ASN A 97 -2.87 -2.92 -6.60
CA ASN A 97 -1.69 -2.11 -6.27
C ASN A 97 -1.63 -1.76 -4.78
N LEU A 98 -2.76 -1.40 -4.17
CA LEU A 98 -2.84 -1.16 -2.74
C LEU A 98 -2.47 -2.41 -1.93
N ILE A 99 -3.00 -3.59 -2.28
CA ILE A 99 -2.66 -4.84 -1.60
C ILE A 99 -1.16 -5.12 -1.74
N CYS A 100 -0.58 -4.91 -2.92
CA CYS A 100 0.85 -5.04 -3.16
C CYS A 100 1.68 -4.12 -2.26
N ASP A 101 1.29 -2.84 -2.14
CA ASP A 101 1.96 -1.88 -1.25
C ASP A 101 1.91 -2.31 0.23
N ILE A 102 0.75 -2.83 0.67
CA ILE A 102 0.56 -3.35 2.02
C ILE A 102 1.43 -4.60 2.27
N ILE A 103 1.51 -5.52 1.30
CA ILE A 103 2.37 -6.71 1.42
C ILE A 103 3.84 -6.29 1.55
N PHE A 104 4.31 -5.38 0.70
CA PHE A 104 5.67 -4.85 0.80
C PHE A 104 5.92 -4.21 2.17
N TYR A 105 4.99 -3.38 2.64
CA TYR A 105 5.08 -2.74 3.95
C TYR A 105 5.25 -3.78 5.08
N PHE A 106 4.44 -4.84 5.07
CA PHE A 106 4.52 -5.86 6.11
C PHE A 106 5.81 -6.68 6.07
N ILE A 107 6.33 -6.97 4.87
CA ILE A 107 7.63 -7.66 4.73
C ILE A 107 8.76 -6.78 5.27
N GLN A 108 8.76 -5.49 4.93
CA GLN A 108 9.76 -4.52 5.44
C GLN A 108 9.76 -4.45 6.97
N HIS A 109 8.60 -4.64 7.60
CA HIS A 109 8.44 -4.68 9.06
C HIS A 109 8.49 -6.09 9.65
N GLN A 110 8.93 -7.09 8.89
CA GLN A 110 9.04 -8.50 9.30
C GLN A 110 7.73 -9.11 9.85
N ASN A 111 6.58 -8.53 9.50
CA ASN A 111 5.26 -9.04 9.86
C ASN A 111 4.76 -10.02 8.81
N TYR A 112 5.39 -11.20 8.77
CA TYR A 112 5.10 -12.22 7.75
C TYR A 112 3.71 -12.84 7.88
N VAL A 113 3.10 -12.79 9.07
CA VAL A 113 1.73 -13.25 9.30
C VAL A 113 0.75 -12.41 8.50
N ASN A 114 0.79 -11.08 8.67
CA ASN A 114 -0.07 -10.19 7.90
C ASN A 114 0.29 -10.19 6.41
N ALA A 115 1.59 -10.24 6.06
CA ALA A 115 1.99 -10.36 4.66
C ALA A 115 1.35 -11.60 3.99
N SER A 116 1.36 -12.76 4.65
CA SER A 116 0.75 -14.00 4.16
C SER A 116 -0.78 -13.90 3.99
N HIS A 117 -1.45 -13.22 4.91
CA HIS A 117 -2.88 -12.94 4.81
C HIS A 117 -3.21 -12.13 3.55
N TYR A 118 -2.54 -10.99 3.34
CA TYR A 118 -2.76 -10.15 2.16
C TYR A 118 -2.31 -10.82 0.85
N LEU A 119 -1.29 -11.67 0.88
CA LEU A 119 -0.91 -12.51 -0.26
C LEU A 119 -2.03 -13.47 -0.67
N THR A 120 -2.77 -14.01 0.29
CA THR A 120 -3.93 -14.88 0.02
C THR A 120 -5.11 -14.10 -0.53
N LEU A 121 -5.31 -12.85 -0.12
CA LEU A 121 -6.30 -11.97 -0.74
C LEU A 121 -5.95 -11.66 -2.20
N LEU A 122 -4.66 -11.44 -2.50
CA LEU A 122 -4.17 -11.15 -3.84
C LEU A 122 -4.47 -12.29 -4.82
N GLU A 123 -4.39 -13.55 -4.40
CA GLU A 123 -4.64 -14.74 -5.24
C GLU A 123 -6.03 -14.79 -5.88
N ASN A 124 -7.01 -14.06 -5.33
CA ASN A 124 -8.38 -14.03 -5.85
C ASN A 124 -8.58 -13.02 -7.01
N TYR A 125 -7.53 -12.29 -7.39
CA TYR A 125 -7.61 -11.27 -8.44
C TYR A 125 -7.49 -11.88 -9.84
N ASP A 126 -8.48 -11.61 -10.69
CA ASP A 126 -8.41 -11.87 -12.13
C ASP A 126 -7.96 -10.59 -12.86
N LEU A 127 -6.71 -10.60 -13.34
CA LEU A 127 -6.06 -9.47 -13.97
C LEU A 127 -6.07 -9.61 -15.50
N THR A 128 -6.60 -8.60 -16.19
CA THR A 128 -6.62 -8.53 -17.65
C THR A 128 -5.21 -8.47 -18.24
N GLU A 129 -5.03 -8.98 -19.46
CA GLU A 129 -3.71 -9.16 -20.07
C GLU A 129 -2.90 -7.88 -20.28
N ASN A 130 -3.57 -6.74 -20.47
CA ASN A 130 -2.95 -5.44 -20.66
C ASN A 130 -2.34 -4.85 -19.37
N LEU A 131 -2.60 -5.43 -18.20
CA LEU A 131 -2.06 -4.98 -16.91
C LEU A 131 -0.68 -5.60 -16.63
N VAL A 132 0.31 -5.24 -17.46
CA VAL A 132 1.66 -5.82 -17.41
C VAL A 132 2.34 -5.63 -16.05
N TYR A 133 2.22 -4.44 -15.45
CA TYR A 133 2.81 -4.10 -14.16
C TYR A 133 2.19 -4.94 -13.03
N GLU A 134 0.86 -4.98 -12.96
CA GLU A 134 0.13 -5.74 -11.95
C GLU A 134 0.36 -7.24 -12.09
N LYS A 135 0.43 -7.77 -13.32
CA LYS A 135 0.77 -9.18 -13.57
C LYS A 135 2.18 -9.52 -13.12
N LEU A 136 3.13 -8.60 -13.29
CA LEU A 136 4.49 -8.77 -12.80
C LEU A 136 4.53 -8.82 -11.27
N LEU A 137 3.84 -7.88 -10.61
CA LEU A 137 3.67 -7.88 -9.14
C LEU A 137 2.99 -9.16 -8.65
N PHE A 138 1.88 -9.55 -9.25
CA PHE A 138 1.16 -10.77 -8.91
C PHE A 138 2.06 -11.99 -9.02
N THR A 139 2.77 -12.14 -10.15
CA THR A 139 3.71 -13.25 -10.35
C THR A 139 4.83 -13.25 -9.31
N PHE A 140 5.38 -12.07 -8.99
CA PHE A 140 6.37 -11.92 -7.94
C PHE A 140 5.83 -12.39 -6.59
N PHE A 141 4.68 -11.85 -6.16
CA PHE A 141 4.08 -12.13 -4.87
C PHE A 141 3.59 -13.59 -4.70
N THR A 142 3.01 -14.19 -5.73
CA THR A 142 2.64 -15.62 -5.70
C THR A 142 3.86 -16.50 -5.43
N ASN A 143 5.02 -16.17 -6.01
CA ASN A 143 6.24 -16.95 -5.79
C ASN A 143 6.96 -16.54 -4.49
N LEU A 144 6.77 -15.31 -4.03
CA LEU A 144 7.22 -14.85 -2.72
C LEU A 144 6.49 -15.59 -1.59
N LYS A 145 5.18 -15.85 -1.74
CA LYS A 145 4.41 -16.69 -0.81
C LYS A 145 5.00 -18.08 -0.67
N LYS A 146 5.39 -18.71 -1.79
CA LYS A 146 6.06 -20.02 -1.78
C LYS A 146 7.39 -19.98 -1.02
N LEU A 147 8.17 -18.91 -1.18
CA LEU A 147 9.39 -18.68 -0.41
C LEU A 147 9.08 -18.57 1.10
N LEU A 148 8.09 -17.74 1.47
CA LEU A 148 7.67 -17.57 2.87
C LEU A 148 7.15 -18.87 3.52
N LEU A 149 6.53 -19.75 2.73
CA LEU A 149 6.08 -21.07 3.16
C LEU A 149 7.18 -22.13 3.13
N HIS A 150 8.45 -21.73 2.95
CA HIS A 150 9.62 -22.61 2.88
C HIS A 150 9.48 -23.74 1.85
N GLN A 151 8.80 -23.49 0.73
CA GLN A 151 8.73 -24.46 -0.35
C GLN A 151 10.10 -24.64 -1.02
N PRO A 152 10.34 -25.80 -1.69
CA PRO A 152 11.62 -26.08 -2.33
C PRO A 152 12.05 -24.97 -3.31
N ALA A 153 13.34 -24.60 -3.28
CA ALA A 153 13.85 -23.44 -4.02
C ALA A 153 13.57 -23.47 -5.54
N ASN A 154 13.46 -24.66 -6.12
CA ASN A 154 13.14 -24.83 -7.54
C ASN A 154 11.72 -24.37 -7.91
N THR A 155 10.79 -24.22 -6.96
CA THR A 155 9.40 -23.82 -7.23
C THR A 155 9.19 -22.31 -7.33
N TRP A 156 10.09 -21.51 -6.75
CA TRP A 156 9.95 -20.05 -6.65
C TRP A 156 11.17 -19.26 -7.14
N ARG A 157 12.40 -19.78 -7.02
CA ARG A 157 13.62 -19.01 -7.29
C ARG A 157 13.70 -18.51 -8.73
N ARG A 158 13.48 -19.40 -9.70
CA ARG A 158 13.51 -19.04 -11.13
C ARG A 158 12.42 -18.03 -11.49
N PRO A 159 11.14 -18.21 -11.10
CA PRO A 159 10.11 -17.18 -11.28
C PRO A 159 10.48 -15.81 -10.69
N LEU A 160 11.01 -15.75 -9.46
CA LEU A 160 11.40 -14.48 -8.84
C LEU A 160 12.54 -13.79 -9.61
N SER A 161 13.58 -14.54 -9.99
CA SER A 161 14.68 -14.00 -10.81
C SER A 161 14.19 -13.49 -12.17
N LYS A 162 13.22 -14.17 -12.78
CA LYS A 162 12.59 -13.68 -14.02
C LYS A 162 11.83 -12.37 -13.79
N CYS A 163 11.12 -12.21 -12.67
CA CYS A 163 10.42 -10.96 -12.37
C CYS A 163 11.38 -9.78 -12.28
N ILE A 164 12.52 -9.96 -11.60
CA ILE A 164 13.59 -8.95 -11.51
C ILE A 164 14.16 -8.63 -12.90
N ALA A 165 14.49 -9.66 -13.70
CA ALA A 165 15.00 -9.46 -15.04
C ALA A 165 14.01 -8.73 -15.96
N THR A 166 12.72 -9.07 -15.86
CA THR A 166 11.64 -8.38 -16.60
C THR A 166 11.51 -6.93 -16.16
N ALA A 167 11.55 -6.63 -14.86
CA ALA A 167 11.52 -5.25 -14.36
C ALA A 167 12.71 -4.44 -14.92
N LYS A 168 13.92 -5.00 -14.95
CA LYS A 168 15.10 -4.36 -15.56
C LYS A 168 14.93 -4.16 -17.07
N PHE A 169 14.40 -5.17 -17.77
CA PHE A 169 14.15 -5.09 -19.22
C PHE A 169 13.12 -4.01 -19.59
N LEU A 170 12.11 -3.81 -18.75
CA LEU A 170 11.08 -2.79 -18.92
C LEU A 170 11.50 -1.40 -18.42
N ASP A 171 12.78 -1.21 -18.09
CA ASP A 171 13.33 0.05 -17.54
C ASP A 171 12.62 0.51 -16.25
N MET A 172 12.34 -0.46 -15.36
CA MET A 172 11.77 -0.23 -14.03
C MET A 172 12.80 -0.52 -12.92
N PRO A 173 13.91 0.24 -12.84
CA PRO A 173 15.03 -0.07 -11.93
C PRO A 173 14.61 -0.07 -10.46
N ASN A 174 13.78 0.89 -10.04
CA ASN A 174 13.30 0.98 -8.66
C ASN A 174 12.46 -0.24 -8.26
N LEU A 175 11.66 -0.79 -9.18
CA LEU A 175 10.88 -2.00 -8.91
C LEU A 175 11.79 -3.23 -8.81
N ALA A 176 12.76 -3.34 -9.70
CA ALA A 176 13.74 -4.43 -9.67
C ALA A 176 14.53 -4.45 -8.36
N GLU A 177 15.00 -3.29 -7.92
CA GLU A 177 15.68 -3.13 -6.63
C GLU A 177 14.75 -3.48 -5.46
N LYS A 178 13.51 -3.00 -5.48
CA LYS A 178 12.51 -3.35 -4.45
C LYS A 178 12.28 -4.85 -4.36
N PHE A 179 12.20 -5.55 -5.50
CA PHE A 179 12.11 -7.02 -5.54
C PHE A 179 13.34 -7.71 -4.94
N GLU A 180 14.55 -7.27 -5.31
CA GLU A 180 15.80 -7.83 -4.79
C GLU A 180 15.90 -7.65 -3.27
N GLN A 181 15.66 -6.43 -2.77
CA GLN A 181 15.65 -6.12 -1.34
C GLN A 181 14.62 -6.95 -0.58
N THR A 182 13.41 -7.10 -1.13
CA THR A 182 12.34 -7.91 -0.51
C THR A 182 12.75 -9.37 -0.34
N ILE A 183 13.39 -9.97 -1.36
CA ILE A 183 13.87 -11.35 -1.27
C ILE A 183 14.98 -11.46 -0.23
N LEU A 184 15.95 -10.54 -0.25
CA LEU A 184 17.06 -10.52 0.69
C LEU A 184 16.59 -10.44 2.15
N GLN A 185 15.57 -9.62 2.43
CA GLN A 185 14.97 -9.48 3.77
C GLN A 185 14.35 -10.78 4.30
N ILE A 186 13.84 -11.65 3.41
CA ILE A 186 13.23 -12.92 3.81
C ILE A 186 14.27 -14.03 3.96
N THR A 187 15.35 -13.97 3.18
CA THR A 187 16.37 -15.04 3.16
C THR A 187 17.51 -14.85 4.16
N ASN A 188 17.70 -13.65 4.69
CA ASN A 188 18.68 -13.32 5.73
C ASN A 188 18.06 -13.46 7.12
#